data_AF-A0A7K0SKF7-F1
#
_entry.id   AF-A0A7K0SKF7-F1
#
_cell.length_a   1.000
_cell.length_b   1.000
_cell.length_c   1.000
_cell.angle_alpha   90.00
_cell.angle_beta   90.00
_cell.angle_gamma   90.00
#
_symmetry.space_group_name_H-M   'P 1'
#
loop_
_entity.id
_entity.type
_entity.pdbx_description
1 polymer ?
#
loop_
_entity_poly.entity_id
_entity_poly.type
_entity_poly.pdbx_seq_one_letter_code
_entity_poly.pdbx_strand_id
1 'polypeptide(L)'
;MKRPRRGPFQWGDRVQLTDEKGRHHTVSLVEGGELHSHRGVLAHETMIGLTDGSVVANSHGTEYLAFRPLFTDFAMSMPRGAAIVYPKDAAHIVTFGDIFPGSVVVEAGVGSGALSLALLQAVGESGSVTSFERREEFADIAASNIEGYFGEKPVNHRIIVGDLVESLPDTFSAGEVDRVVLDMLAPWECVDAVGEILAPGGVMVAYVATVTQMSRTVEAIRHHGGFTRTESTETLVRGWHVEGLAVRPDHRMVAHTGFLVTSRRLSPGVVPPKAQRRTKPEFEDSDIETWTPGAVGDREQSEKRLRRAVRDAESLAENARRRGE
;
A
#
# COMPACT_ATOMS: atom_id res chain seq x y z
N MET A 1 1.68 10.82 14.83
CA MET A 1 0.67 11.51 14.03
C MET A 1 -0.76 11.10 14.36
N LYS A 2 -1.35 11.71 15.40
CA LYS A 2 -2.80 11.89 15.48
C LYS A 2 -3.18 12.87 14.39
N ARG A 3 -3.79 12.40 13.29
CA ARG A 3 -4.54 13.30 12.40
C ARG A 3 -5.72 13.83 13.22
N PRO A 4 -5.74 15.12 13.61
CA PRO A 4 -6.87 15.65 14.36
C PRO A 4 -8.14 15.50 13.52
N ARG A 5 -9.30 15.47 14.19
CA ARG A 5 -10.58 15.56 13.47
C ARG A 5 -10.53 16.79 12.57
N ARG A 6 -10.70 16.56 11.27
CA ARG A 6 -10.62 17.60 10.25
C ARG A 6 -11.77 18.60 10.49
N GLY A 7 -11.40 19.82 10.86
CA GLY A 7 -12.33 20.93 11.07
C GLY A 7 -12.57 21.71 9.78
N PRO A 8 -13.03 22.96 9.89
CA PRO A 8 -13.09 23.88 8.74
C PRO A 8 -11.75 24.01 8.01
N PHE A 9 -11.78 24.38 6.72
CA PHE A 9 -10.58 24.65 5.94
C PHE A 9 -9.79 25.82 6.53
N GLN A 10 -8.47 25.66 6.55
CA GLN A 10 -7.50 26.60 7.05
C GLN A 10 -6.40 26.82 6.01
N TRP A 11 -5.61 27.88 6.19
CA TRP A 11 -4.42 28.09 5.39
C TRP A 11 -3.44 26.91 5.52
N GLY A 12 -2.82 26.54 4.40
CA GLY A 12 -1.98 25.35 4.27
C GLY A 12 -2.73 24.06 3.95
N ASP A 13 -4.07 24.01 4.09
CA ASP A 13 -4.82 22.83 3.70
C ASP A 13 -4.70 22.56 2.20
N ARG A 14 -4.52 21.29 1.86
CA ARG A 14 -4.65 20.81 0.49
C ARG A 14 -6.12 20.52 0.21
N VAL A 15 -6.66 21.07 -0.88
CA VAL A 15 -8.06 20.92 -1.27
C VAL A 15 -8.14 20.41 -2.71
N GLN A 16 -8.92 19.35 -2.89
CA GLN A 16 -9.36 18.84 -4.18
C GLN A 16 -10.73 19.43 -4.51
N LEU A 17 -10.80 20.11 -5.64
CA LEU A 17 -11.96 20.78 -6.18
C LEU A 17 -12.48 19.97 -7.37
N THR A 18 -13.76 19.62 -7.34
CA THR A 18 -14.43 18.89 -8.43
C THR A 18 -15.44 19.80 -9.11
N ASP A 19 -15.26 20.03 -10.40
CA ASP A 19 -16.20 20.85 -11.19
C ASP A 19 -17.46 20.07 -11.61
N GLU A 20 -18.42 20.76 -12.23
CA GLU A 20 -19.67 20.19 -12.76
C GLU A 20 -19.47 19.04 -13.77
N LYS A 21 -18.26 18.93 -14.37
CA LYS A 21 -17.91 17.87 -15.32
C LYS A 21 -17.15 16.73 -14.66
N GLY A 22 -17.00 16.74 -13.34
CA GLY A 22 -16.23 15.75 -12.59
C GLY A 22 -14.71 15.91 -12.72
N ARG A 23 -14.21 17.04 -13.24
CA ARG A 23 -12.76 17.27 -13.33
C ARG A 23 -12.21 17.69 -11.98
N HIS A 24 -11.11 17.07 -11.59
CA HIS A 24 -10.44 17.35 -10.33
C HIS A 24 -9.30 18.37 -10.51
N HIS A 25 -9.24 19.33 -9.60
CA HIS A 25 -8.15 20.30 -9.44
C HIS A 25 -7.65 20.24 -8.01
N THR A 26 -6.34 20.15 -7.79
CA THR A 26 -5.76 20.13 -6.44
C THR A 26 -4.99 21.41 -6.20
N VAL A 27 -5.30 22.12 -5.12
CA VAL A 27 -4.63 23.35 -4.69
C VAL A 27 -4.20 23.27 -3.23
N SER A 28 -3.20 24.05 -2.86
CA SER A 28 -2.87 24.32 -1.45
C SER A 28 -3.37 25.73 -1.12
N LEU A 29 -4.20 25.86 -0.08
CA LEU A 29 -4.75 27.15 0.31
C LEU A 29 -3.65 28.04 0.88
N VAL A 30 -3.48 29.21 0.28
CA VAL A 30 -2.52 30.25 0.68
C VAL A 30 -3.17 31.61 0.56
N GLU A 31 -2.81 32.54 1.45
CA GLU A 31 -3.32 33.92 1.45
C GLU A 31 -3.08 34.59 0.09
N GLY A 32 -4.10 35.27 -0.44
CA GLY A 32 -4.06 35.86 -1.79
C GLY A 32 -3.91 34.87 -2.94
N GLY A 33 -3.94 33.55 -2.67
CA GLY A 33 -3.81 32.53 -3.70
C GLY A 33 -5.09 32.36 -4.52
N GLU A 34 -4.90 31.99 -5.79
CA GLU A 34 -5.97 31.86 -6.77
C GLU A 34 -5.81 30.59 -7.61
N LEU A 35 -6.92 29.89 -7.85
CA LEU A 35 -7.01 28.86 -8.87
C LEU A 35 -7.51 29.49 -10.18
N HIS A 36 -6.64 29.54 -11.18
CA HIS A 36 -7.01 29.96 -12.52
C HIS A 36 -7.54 28.80 -13.35
N SER A 37 -8.69 29.01 -13.98
CA SER A 37 -9.26 28.10 -14.96
C SER A 37 -9.67 28.86 -16.22
N HIS A 38 -9.89 28.14 -17.32
CA HIS A 38 -10.52 28.67 -18.52
C HIS A 38 -11.92 29.28 -18.31
N ARG A 39 -12.53 29.10 -17.13
CA ARG A 39 -13.86 29.60 -16.77
C ARG A 39 -13.83 30.68 -15.68
N GLY A 40 -12.67 31.25 -15.39
CA GLY A 40 -12.52 32.26 -14.35
C GLY A 40 -11.62 31.82 -13.22
N VAL A 41 -11.65 32.62 -12.15
CA VAL A 41 -10.70 32.57 -11.04
C VAL A 41 -11.45 32.26 -9.75
N LEU A 42 -10.94 31.31 -8.97
CA LEU A 42 -11.44 30.98 -7.65
C LEU A 42 -10.39 31.38 -6.60
N ALA A 43 -10.69 32.41 -5.82
CA ALA A 43 -9.82 32.86 -4.74
C ALA A 43 -9.85 31.87 -3.57
N HIS A 44 -8.69 31.55 -3.01
CA HIS A 44 -8.58 30.57 -1.93
C HIS A 44 -9.33 31.00 -0.66
N GLU A 45 -9.38 32.30 -0.40
CA GLU A 45 -10.06 32.93 0.75
C GLU A 45 -11.53 32.51 0.85
N THR A 46 -12.19 32.22 -0.29
CA THR A 46 -13.59 31.80 -0.33
C THR A 46 -13.85 30.45 0.33
N MET A 47 -12.81 29.61 0.47
CA MET A 47 -12.92 28.30 1.11
C MET A 47 -12.64 28.33 2.61
N ILE A 48 -11.95 29.35 3.11
CA ILE A 48 -11.50 29.40 4.51
C ILE A 48 -12.70 29.45 5.46
N GLY A 49 -12.69 28.60 6.48
CA GLY A 49 -13.79 28.46 7.44
C GLY A 49 -14.97 27.61 6.95
N LEU A 50 -14.99 27.18 5.68
CA LEU A 50 -15.94 26.18 5.18
C LEU A 50 -15.52 24.77 5.57
N THR A 51 -16.44 23.80 5.50
CA THR A 51 -16.16 22.40 5.82
C THR A 51 -15.98 21.55 4.57
N ASP A 52 -15.37 20.38 4.72
CA ASP A 52 -15.36 19.34 3.70
C ASP A 52 -16.78 19.11 3.14
N GLY A 53 -16.91 19.08 1.81
CA GLY A 53 -18.18 18.93 1.09
C GLY A 53 -18.92 20.23 0.79
N SER A 54 -18.34 21.40 1.11
CA SER A 54 -18.90 22.69 0.68
C SER A 54 -18.73 22.94 -0.83
N VAL A 55 -19.67 23.70 -1.39
CA VAL A 55 -19.62 24.17 -2.79
C VAL A 55 -19.19 25.64 -2.80
N VAL A 56 -18.22 25.97 -3.65
CA VAL A 56 -17.73 27.33 -3.87
C VAL A 56 -17.84 27.69 -5.34
N ALA A 57 -18.16 28.95 -5.64
CA ALA A 57 -18.28 29.44 -7.00
C ALA A 57 -17.10 30.34 -7.37
N ASN A 58 -16.61 30.22 -8.59
CA ASN A 58 -15.57 31.12 -9.12
C ASN A 58 -16.16 32.47 -9.57
N SER A 59 -15.31 33.37 -10.07
CA SER A 59 -15.71 34.70 -10.53
C SER A 59 -16.76 34.75 -11.66
N HIS A 60 -17.01 33.63 -12.34
CA HIS A 60 -18.03 33.51 -13.40
C HIS A 60 -19.20 32.60 -12.98
N GLY A 61 -19.30 32.25 -11.70
CA GLY A 61 -20.39 31.42 -11.17
C GLY A 61 -20.25 29.92 -11.44
N THR A 62 -19.10 29.42 -11.94
CA THR A 62 -18.88 27.97 -12.05
C THR A 62 -18.67 27.38 -10.67
N GLU A 63 -19.45 26.35 -10.33
CA GLU A 63 -19.41 25.70 -9.03
C GLU A 63 -18.31 24.62 -8.94
N TYR A 64 -17.73 24.51 -7.75
CA TYR A 64 -16.73 23.52 -7.39
C TYR A 64 -17.07 22.90 -6.04
N LEU A 65 -17.08 21.57 -5.97
CA LEU A 65 -17.19 20.81 -4.73
C LEU A 65 -15.81 20.64 -4.10
N ALA A 66 -15.65 21.10 -2.85
CA ALA A 66 -14.38 21.14 -2.15
C ALA A 66 -14.25 20.02 -1.09
N PHE A 67 -13.20 19.20 -1.20
CA PHE A 67 -12.81 18.22 -0.19
C PHE A 67 -11.30 18.24 0.03
N ARG A 68 -10.83 17.97 1.24
CA ARG A 68 -9.45 17.58 1.47
C ARG A 68 -9.22 16.22 0.79
N PRO A 69 -8.11 16.04 0.05
CA PRO A 69 -7.87 14.81 -0.69
C PRO A 69 -7.78 13.60 0.25
N LEU A 70 -8.32 12.47 -0.22
CA LEU A 70 -8.04 11.17 0.36
C LEU A 70 -6.59 10.78 0.09
N PHE A 71 -6.13 9.69 0.72
CA PHE A 71 -4.82 9.12 0.42
C PHE A 71 -4.64 8.84 -1.09
N THR A 72 -5.66 8.23 -1.71
CA THR A 72 -5.65 7.89 -3.14
C THR A 72 -5.51 9.13 -4.02
N ASP A 73 -6.24 10.19 -3.69
CA ASP A 73 -6.21 11.43 -4.46
C ASP A 73 -4.83 12.09 -4.35
N PHE A 74 -4.30 12.17 -3.13
CA PHE A 74 -2.97 12.74 -2.89
C PHE A 74 -1.89 11.95 -3.63
N ALA A 75 -1.86 10.62 -3.47
CA ALA A 75 -0.86 9.76 -4.11
C ALA A 75 -0.91 9.87 -5.64
N MET A 76 -2.11 10.05 -6.20
CA MET A 76 -2.28 10.20 -7.65
C MET A 76 -1.97 11.62 -8.15
N SER A 77 -2.06 12.67 -7.33
CA SER A 77 -1.80 14.06 -7.76
C SER A 77 -0.49 14.67 -7.26
N MET A 78 0.30 13.94 -6.46
CA MET A 78 1.57 14.46 -5.93
C MET A 78 2.63 14.62 -7.03
N PRO A 79 3.57 15.58 -6.90
CA PRO A 79 4.76 15.66 -7.76
C PRO A 79 5.52 14.35 -7.81
N ARG A 80 6.01 13.97 -8.99
CA ARG A 80 6.66 12.66 -9.21
C ARG A 80 8.04 12.84 -9.85
N GLY A 81 9.06 12.26 -9.23
CA GLY A 81 10.38 12.04 -9.85
C GLY A 81 10.50 10.67 -10.52
N ALA A 82 9.69 9.70 -10.06
CA ALA A 82 9.69 8.32 -10.50
C ALA A 82 8.26 7.77 -10.63
N ALA A 83 8.12 6.59 -11.23
CA ALA A 83 6.86 5.86 -11.18
C ALA A 83 6.49 5.56 -9.72
N ILE A 84 5.20 5.61 -9.41
CA ILE A 84 4.68 5.36 -8.07
C ILE A 84 4.10 3.95 -7.98
N VAL A 85 4.17 3.37 -6.79
CA VAL A 85 3.29 2.25 -6.43
C VAL A 85 1.84 2.76 -6.41
N TYR A 86 0.97 2.11 -7.19
CA TYR A 86 -0.43 2.50 -7.28
C TYR A 86 -1.17 2.17 -5.98
N PRO A 87 -2.23 2.90 -5.61
CA PRO A 87 -2.94 2.65 -4.35
C PRO A 87 -3.45 1.21 -4.17
N LYS A 88 -3.86 0.54 -5.26
CA LYS A 88 -4.26 -0.88 -5.21
C LYS A 88 -3.11 -1.79 -4.77
N ASP A 89 -1.90 -1.50 -5.22
CA ASP A 89 -0.70 -2.30 -4.95
C ASP A 89 -0.16 -1.96 -3.56
N ALA A 90 -0.20 -0.68 -3.16
CA ALA A 90 0.13 -0.25 -1.80
C ALA A 90 -0.79 -0.91 -0.76
N ALA A 91 -2.10 -1.00 -1.03
CA ALA A 91 -3.04 -1.71 -0.16
C ALA A 91 -2.70 -3.21 -0.04
N HIS A 92 -2.31 -3.85 -1.15
CA HIS A 92 -1.85 -5.23 -1.15
C HIS A 92 -0.52 -5.41 -0.41
N ILE A 93 0.45 -4.52 -0.59
CA ILE A 93 1.74 -4.53 0.13
C ILE A 93 1.49 -4.41 1.64
N VAL A 94 0.66 -3.46 2.08
CA VAL A 94 0.33 -3.29 3.50
C VAL A 94 -0.31 -4.55 4.07
N THR A 95 -1.24 -5.16 3.33
CA THR A 95 -2.00 -6.33 3.79
C THR A 95 -1.17 -7.61 3.77
N PHE A 96 -0.57 -7.97 2.63
CA PHE A 96 0.20 -9.20 2.47
C PHE A 96 1.62 -9.11 3.02
N GLY A 97 2.15 -7.89 3.16
CA GLY A 97 3.31 -7.60 3.98
C GLY A 97 3.01 -7.68 5.46
N ASP A 98 1.74 -7.74 5.88
CA ASP A 98 1.33 -7.72 7.28
C ASP A 98 1.99 -6.55 8.02
N ILE A 99 1.87 -5.34 7.47
CA ILE A 99 2.40 -4.12 8.09
C ILE A 99 1.43 -3.71 9.20
N PHE A 100 1.91 -3.71 10.44
CA PHE A 100 1.06 -3.55 11.62
C PHE A 100 1.51 -2.36 12.49
N PRO A 101 0.60 -1.79 13.31
CA PRO A 101 0.96 -0.71 14.23
C PRO A 101 2.09 -1.12 15.18
N GLY A 102 3.19 -0.36 15.20
CA GLY A 102 4.38 -0.69 15.99
C GLY A 102 5.48 -1.42 15.24
N SER A 103 5.26 -1.89 14.01
CA SER A 103 6.29 -2.62 13.28
C SER A 103 7.46 -1.72 12.83
N VAL A 104 8.67 -2.27 12.84
CA VAL A 104 9.86 -1.67 12.23
C VAL A 104 9.94 -2.11 10.76
N VAL A 105 9.76 -1.16 9.85
CA VAL A 105 9.69 -1.43 8.40
C VAL A 105 10.89 -0.81 7.69
N VAL A 106 11.54 -1.60 6.84
CA VAL A 106 12.50 -1.10 5.86
C VAL A 106 11.85 -1.05 4.48
N GLU A 107 12.05 0.05 3.78
CA GLU A 107 11.66 0.22 2.38
C GLU A 107 12.90 0.58 1.56
N ALA A 108 12.99 0.12 0.32
CA ALA A 108 14.04 0.54 -0.59
C ALA A 108 13.52 0.75 -2.01
N GLY A 109 13.92 1.88 -2.60
CA GLY A 109 13.25 2.47 -3.76
C GLY A 109 12.11 3.37 -3.32
N VAL A 110 12.46 4.55 -2.81
CA VAL A 110 11.48 5.49 -2.23
C VAL A 110 10.75 6.23 -3.34
N GLY A 111 11.46 6.52 -4.43
CA GLY A 111 10.90 7.17 -5.60
C GLY A 111 10.27 8.51 -5.25
N SER A 112 8.95 8.60 -5.32
CA SER A 112 8.23 9.84 -4.97
C SER A 112 7.57 9.79 -3.59
N GLY A 113 7.72 8.70 -2.82
CA GLY A 113 7.21 8.55 -1.45
C GLY A 113 5.77 8.03 -1.31
N ALA A 114 5.12 7.61 -2.40
CA ALA A 114 3.72 7.17 -2.38
C ALA A 114 3.50 5.93 -1.50
N LEU A 115 4.41 4.96 -1.60
CA LEU A 115 4.39 3.75 -0.76
C LEU A 115 4.77 4.09 0.68
N SER A 116 5.80 4.91 0.90
CA SER A 116 6.19 5.39 2.23
C SER A 116 5.02 6.01 3.00
N LEU A 117 4.15 6.79 2.33
CA LEU A 117 2.92 7.32 2.93
C LEU A 117 1.95 6.23 3.42
N ALA A 118 1.81 5.13 2.68
CA ALA A 118 0.97 4.01 3.07
C ALA A 118 1.58 3.24 4.25
N LEU A 119 2.90 3.00 4.20
CA LEU A 119 3.64 2.32 5.27
C LEU A 119 3.58 3.13 6.57
N LEU A 120 3.85 4.44 6.53
CA LEU A 120 3.81 5.32 7.70
C LEU A 120 2.42 5.35 8.36
N GLN A 121 1.35 5.33 7.56
CA GLN A 121 -0.01 5.23 8.09
C GLN A 121 -0.27 3.87 8.77
N ALA A 122 0.24 2.78 8.19
CA ALA A 122 0.03 1.43 8.72
C ALA A 122 0.82 1.16 10.01
N VAL A 123 2.08 1.61 10.10
CA VAL A 123 2.91 1.40 11.30
C VAL A 123 2.50 2.28 12.49
N GLY A 124 1.76 3.36 12.23
CA GLY A 124 1.29 4.28 13.27
C GLY A 124 2.42 5.00 14.02
N GLU A 125 2.10 5.56 15.19
CA GLU A 125 3.03 6.36 15.99
C GLU A 125 4.14 5.57 16.66
N SER A 126 3.87 4.30 16.99
CA SER A 126 4.78 3.43 17.74
C SER A 126 5.72 2.62 16.85
N GLY A 127 5.46 2.58 15.54
CA GLY A 127 6.33 1.91 14.57
C GLY A 127 7.21 2.90 13.83
N SER A 128 8.08 2.39 12.96
CA SER A 128 9.01 3.23 12.20
C SER A 128 9.16 2.74 10.77
N VAL A 129 9.49 3.66 9.86
CA VAL A 129 9.84 3.35 8.48
C VAL A 129 11.23 3.93 8.21
N THR A 130 12.16 3.07 7.79
CA THR A 130 13.46 3.50 7.27
C THR A 130 13.54 3.20 5.78
N SER A 131 13.69 4.25 4.99
CA SER A 131 13.60 4.23 3.54
C SER A 131 14.98 4.48 2.93
N PHE A 132 15.43 3.62 2.01
CA PHE A 132 16.71 3.76 1.32
C PHE A 132 16.50 4.20 -0.14
N GLU A 133 17.16 5.28 -0.53
CA GLU A 133 17.12 5.84 -1.89
C GLU A 133 18.53 6.16 -2.36
N ARG A 134 18.90 5.74 -3.58
CA ARG A 134 20.25 5.98 -4.10
C ARG A 134 20.41 7.38 -4.68
N ARG A 135 19.31 7.98 -5.13
CA ARG A 135 19.31 9.28 -5.83
C ARG A 135 18.82 10.37 -4.89
N GLU A 136 19.70 11.28 -4.53
CA GLU A 136 19.41 12.40 -3.61
C GLU A 136 18.18 13.21 -4.04
N GLU A 137 18.05 13.53 -5.33
CA GLU A 137 16.88 14.22 -5.90
C GLU A 137 15.55 13.49 -5.65
N PHE A 138 15.55 12.15 -5.62
CA PHE A 138 14.35 11.36 -5.32
C PHE A 138 14.08 11.33 -3.82
N ALA A 139 15.13 11.27 -3.00
CA ALA A 139 15.00 11.40 -1.56
C ALA A 139 14.37 12.75 -1.17
N ASP A 140 14.79 13.85 -1.80
CA ASP A 140 14.25 15.20 -1.56
C ASP A 140 12.78 15.33 -1.98
N ILE A 141 12.43 14.80 -3.17
CA ILE A 141 11.04 14.76 -3.64
C ILE A 141 10.17 13.95 -2.68
N ALA A 142 10.63 12.75 -2.28
CA ALA A 142 9.90 11.91 -1.35
C ALA A 142 9.72 12.58 0.01
N ALA A 143 10.79 13.17 0.58
CA ALA A 143 10.72 13.89 1.84
C ALA A 143 9.68 15.02 1.78
N SER A 144 9.72 15.83 0.72
CA SER A 144 8.80 16.95 0.52
C SER A 144 7.35 16.49 0.34
N ASN A 145 7.12 15.40 -0.40
CA ASN A 145 5.78 14.82 -0.56
C ASN A 145 5.24 14.24 0.75
N ILE A 146 6.10 13.58 1.53
CA ILE A 146 5.73 13.00 2.82
C ILE A 146 5.36 14.09 3.81
N GLU A 147 6.22 15.11 3.95
CA GLU A 147 5.93 16.29 4.76
C GLU A 147 4.67 17.01 4.29
N GLY A 148 4.50 17.21 2.98
CA GLY A 148 3.30 17.82 2.41
C GLY A 148 2.00 17.02 2.65
N TYR A 149 2.08 15.69 2.84
CA TYR A 149 0.92 14.86 3.18
C TYR A 149 0.55 14.94 4.65
N PHE A 150 1.56 14.98 5.51
CA PHE A 150 1.38 14.92 6.95
C PHE A 150 1.30 16.30 7.61
N GLY A 151 1.75 17.36 6.92
CA GLY A 151 1.85 18.73 7.42
C GLY A 151 3.15 19.01 8.19
N GLU A 152 3.94 17.98 8.47
CA GLU A 152 5.22 18.05 9.17
C GLU A 152 6.06 16.81 8.81
N LYS A 153 7.37 16.88 9.03
CA LYS A 153 8.26 15.72 8.89
C LYS A 153 7.91 14.66 9.96
N PRO A 154 7.51 13.43 9.58
CA PRO A 154 7.22 12.37 10.54
C PRO A 154 8.49 11.99 11.33
N VAL A 155 8.40 12.03 12.66
CA VAL A 155 9.54 11.70 13.55
C VAL A 155 9.99 10.25 13.46
N ASN A 156 9.08 9.37 13.04
CA ASN A 156 9.30 7.93 12.88
C ASN A 156 9.64 7.53 11.43
N HIS A 157 9.96 8.51 10.58
CA HIS A 157 10.46 8.27 9.23
C HIS A 157 11.91 8.73 9.09
N ARG A 158 12.76 7.87 8.52
CA ARG A 158 14.13 8.20 8.16
C ARG A 158 14.38 7.83 6.71
N ILE A 159 14.92 8.76 5.93
CA ILE A 159 15.43 8.47 4.59
C ILE A 159 16.96 8.43 4.66
N ILE A 160 17.56 7.35 4.15
CA ILE A 160 19.01 7.20 4.03
C ILE A 160 19.35 7.26 2.54
N VAL A 161 20.17 8.23 2.16
CA VAL A 161 20.68 8.35 0.80
C VAL A 161 21.88 7.44 0.63
N GLY A 162 21.72 6.35 -0.13
CA GLY A 162 22.75 5.33 -0.28
C GLY A 162 22.24 4.03 -0.86
N ASP A 163 23.16 3.11 -1.15
CA ASP A 163 22.80 1.76 -1.53
C ASP A 163 22.30 0.96 -0.32
N LEU A 164 21.20 0.23 -0.49
CA LEU A 164 20.58 -0.55 0.58
C LEU A 164 21.54 -1.61 1.13
N VAL A 165 22.24 -2.34 0.25
CA VAL A 165 23.08 -3.48 0.65
C VAL A 165 24.26 -3.01 1.47
N GLU A 166 24.85 -1.86 1.09
CA GLU A 166 25.97 -1.26 1.80
C GLU A 166 25.54 -0.65 3.15
N SER A 167 24.34 -0.06 3.21
CA SER A 167 23.89 0.73 4.37
C SER A 167 23.15 -0.08 5.44
N LEU A 168 22.54 -1.22 5.07
CA LEU A 168 21.75 -2.05 5.99
C LEU A 168 22.53 -2.53 7.23
N PRO A 169 23.75 -3.09 7.10
CA PRO A 169 24.50 -3.63 8.24
C PRO A 169 24.87 -2.58 9.28
N ASP A 170 25.10 -1.34 8.86
CA ASP A 170 25.42 -0.22 9.75
C ASP A 170 24.17 0.44 10.37
N THR A 171 22.98 0.13 9.83
CA THR A 171 21.72 0.75 10.27
C THR A 171 20.94 -0.13 11.24
N PHE A 172 20.95 -1.45 11.02
CA PHE A 172 20.14 -2.39 11.80
C PHE A 172 20.96 -3.59 12.26
N SER A 173 20.69 -4.03 13.48
CA SER A 173 21.21 -5.29 14.01
C SER A 173 20.39 -6.48 13.49
N ALA A 174 20.98 -7.68 13.60
CA ALA A 174 20.31 -8.91 13.19
C ALA A 174 18.98 -9.11 13.95
N GLY A 175 17.89 -9.27 13.21
CA GLY A 175 16.56 -9.50 13.74
C GLY A 175 15.83 -8.28 14.31
N GLU A 176 16.32 -7.06 14.04
CA GLU A 176 15.71 -5.81 14.49
C GLU A 176 14.51 -5.38 13.63
N VAL A 177 14.47 -5.82 12.37
CA VAL A 177 13.45 -5.38 11.40
C VAL A 177 12.32 -6.40 11.31
N ASP A 178 11.07 -5.93 11.34
CA ASP A 178 9.90 -6.78 11.23
C ASP A 178 9.53 -7.06 9.77
N ARG A 179 9.65 -6.05 8.90
CA ARG A 179 9.13 -6.06 7.54
C ARG A 179 10.09 -5.36 6.58
N VAL A 180 10.25 -5.92 5.38
CA VAL A 180 11.01 -5.29 4.29
C VAL A 180 10.15 -5.21 3.04
N VAL A 181 10.12 -4.04 2.40
CA VAL A 181 9.49 -3.82 1.09
C VAL A 181 10.52 -3.30 0.09
N LEU A 182 10.68 -4.00 -1.03
CA LEU A 182 11.62 -3.63 -2.10
C LEU A 182 10.84 -3.26 -3.37
N ASP A 183 10.95 -2.00 -3.79
CA ASP A 183 10.42 -1.49 -5.07
C ASP A 183 11.59 -0.95 -5.90
N MET A 184 12.34 -1.86 -6.52
CA MET A 184 13.55 -1.50 -7.27
C MET A 184 13.79 -2.44 -8.44
N LEU A 185 14.75 -2.08 -9.30
CA LEU A 185 15.06 -2.85 -10.51
C LEU A 185 15.64 -4.23 -10.20
N ALA A 186 16.41 -4.36 -9.12
CA ALA A 186 17.21 -5.56 -8.82
C ALA A 186 17.08 -6.04 -7.36
N PRO A 187 15.85 -6.35 -6.87
CA PRO A 187 15.65 -6.76 -5.47
C PRO A 187 16.33 -8.09 -5.10
N TRP A 188 16.72 -8.90 -6.09
CA TRP A 188 17.50 -10.13 -5.86
C TRP A 188 18.89 -9.87 -5.28
N GLU A 189 19.47 -8.67 -5.48
CA GLU A 189 20.78 -8.29 -4.93
C GLU A 189 20.72 -7.99 -3.43
N CYS A 190 19.51 -7.77 -2.90
CA CYS A 190 19.31 -7.39 -1.51
C CYS A 190 18.92 -8.58 -0.61
N VAL A 191 18.67 -9.76 -1.17
CA VAL A 191 18.10 -10.91 -0.44
C VAL A 191 18.99 -11.33 0.75
N ASP A 192 20.31 -11.37 0.54
CA ASP A 192 21.26 -11.77 1.57
C ASP A 192 21.27 -10.76 2.73
N ALA A 193 21.47 -9.47 2.44
CA ALA A 193 21.47 -8.40 3.44
C ALA A 193 20.13 -8.31 4.20
N VAL A 194 19.00 -8.47 3.49
CA VAL A 194 17.67 -8.53 4.12
C VAL A 194 17.53 -9.76 5.03
N GLY A 195 18.10 -10.90 4.64
CA GLY A 195 18.10 -12.13 5.44
C GLY A 195 18.82 -12.01 6.78
N GLU A 196 19.78 -11.09 6.91
CA GLU A 196 20.55 -10.85 8.13
C GLU A 196 19.79 -9.99 9.14
N ILE A 197 19.16 -8.90 8.69
CA ILE A 197 18.48 -7.91 9.55
C ILE A 197 17.04 -8.28 9.89
N LEU A 198 16.37 -9.10 9.08
CA LEU A 198 14.96 -9.43 9.26
C LEU A 198 14.76 -10.43 10.41
N ALA A 199 13.86 -10.09 11.32
CA ALA A 199 13.48 -10.94 12.44
C ALA A 199 12.96 -12.32 11.97
N PRO A 200 13.22 -13.41 12.71
CA PRO A 200 12.57 -14.68 12.45
C PRO A 200 11.04 -14.54 12.40
N GLY A 201 10.43 -15.00 11.31
CA GLY A 201 9.00 -14.84 11.06
C GLY A 201 8.59 -13.52 10.39
N GLY A 202 9.52 -12.56 10.27
CA GLY A 202 9.36 -11.31 9.54
C GLY A 202 9.09 -11.52 8.04
N VAL A 203 8.55 -10.50 7.38
CA VAL A 203 8.05 -10.61 6.00
C VAL A 203 8.89 -9.75 5.07
N MET A 204 9.33 -10.35 3.96
CA MET A 204 9.91 -9.65 2.83
C MET A 204 8.88 -9.60 1.70
N VAL A 205 8.72 -8.41 1.14
CA VAL A 205 7.86 -8.11 0.00
C VAL A 205 8.70 -7.49 -1.10
N ALA A 206 8.66 -8.04 -2.31
CA ALA A 206 9.28 -7.43 -3.49
C ALA A 206 8.20 -7.10 -4.53
N TYR A 207 8.18 -5.85 -4.97
CA TYR A 207 7.32 -5.35 -6.03
C TYR A 207 8.15 -5.18 -7.31
N VAL A 208 7.78 -5.89 -8.38
CA VAL A 208 8.57 -5.95 -9.62
C VAL A 208 7.69 -5.85 -10.86
N ALA A 209 8.13 -5.09 -11.86
CA ALA A 209 7.32 -4.82 -13.05
C ALA A 209 7.26 -5.99 -14.03
N THR A 210 8.34 -6.78 -14.16
CA THR A 210 8.45 -7.80 -15.21
C THR A 210 8.50 -9.22 -14.65
N VAL A 211 8.04 -10.19 -15.45
CA VAL A 211 8.10 -11.62 -15.09
C VAL A 211 9.53 -12.14 -14.96
N THR A 212 10.50 -11.55 -15.67
CA THR A 212 11.91 -11.92 -15.56
C THR A 212 12.51 -11.44 -14.24
N GLN A 213 12.17 -10.22 -13.80
CA GLN A 213 12.51 -9.74 -12.46
C GLN A 213 11.87 -10.63 -11.40
N MET A 214 10.57 -10.93 -11.52
CA MET A 214 9.88 -11.84 -10.60
C MET A 214 10.57 -13.21 -10.50
N SER A 215 10.87 -13.83 -11.65
CA SER A 215 11.56 -15.11 -11.70
C SER A 215 12.91 -15.06 -10.98
N ARG A 216 13.71 -14.01 -11.25
CA ARG A 216 15.05 -13.88 -10.65
C ARG A 216 14.98 -13.66 -9.14
N THR A 217 14.04 -12.85 -8.66
CA THR A 217 13.81 -12.63 -7.24
C THR A 217 13.38 -13.89 -6.52
N VAL A 218 12.43 -14.64 -7.09
CA VAL A 218 11.96 -15.91 -6.52
C VAL A 218 13.08 -16.93 -6.41
N GLU A 219 13.91 -17.05 -7.45
CA GLU A 219 15.06 -17.95 -7.40
C GLU A 219 16.10 -17.48 -6.38
N ALA A 220 16.42 -16.19 -6.28
CA ALA A 220 17.35 -15.68 -5.27
C ALA A 220 16.87 -15.99 -3.83
N ILE A 221 15.60 -15.73 -3.53
CA ILE A 221 14.99 -16.07 -2.23
C ILE A 221 15.07 -17.59 -1.96
N ARG A 222 14.85 -18.42 -2.98
CA ARG A 222 14.95 -19.89 -2.86
C ARG A 222 16.39 -20.33 -2.60
N HIS A 223 17.36 -19.78 -3.31
CA HIS A 223 18.78 -20.13 -3.16
C HIS A 223 19.34 -19.72 -1.80
N HIS A 224 18.91 -18.58 -1.26
CA HIS A 224 19.28 -18.15 0.10
C HIS A 224 18.87 -19.17 1.17
N GLY A 225 17.76 -19.88 0.99
CA GLY A 225 17.32 -20.98 1.88
C GLY A 225 16.82 -20.54 3.26
N GLY A 226 17.06 -19.29 3.67
CA GLY A 226 16.58 -18.71 4.93
C GLY A 226 15.13 -18.19 4.91
N PHE A 227 14.38 -18.42 3.83
CA PHE A 227 13.01 -17.94 3.65
C PHE A 227 12.04 -19.10 3.37
N THR A 228 10.76 -18.87 3.64
CA THR A 228 9.70 -19.79 3.22
C THR A 228 9.59 -19.84 1.70
N ARG A 229 8.77 -20.77 1.20
CA ARG A 229 8.34 -20.73 -0.19
C ARG A 229 7.70 -19.37 -0.48
N THR A 230 8.07 -18.77 -1.60
CA THR A 230 7.51 -17.50 -2.07
C THR A 230 6.08 -17.68 -2.57
N GLU A 231 5.26 -16.67 -2.33
CA GLU A 231 3.99 -16.47 -3.03
C GLU A 231 4.17 -15.33 -4.03
N SER A 232 3.55 -15.45 -5.20
CA SER A 232 3.67 -14.46 -6.28
C SER A 232 2.30 -14.18 -6.85
N THR A 233 1.88 -12.93 -6.81
CA THR A 233 0.53 -12.49 -7.18
C THR A 233 0.57 -11.20 -7.99
N GLU A 234 -0.47 -10.97 -8.78
CA GLU A 234 -0.77 -9.67 -9.39
C GLU A 234 -2.22 -9.32 -9.13
N THR A 235 -2.62 -8.07 -9.35
CA THR A 235 -3.99 -7.63 -9.08
C THR A 235 -4.49 -6.66 -10.13
N LEU A 236 -5.65 -7.00 -10.70
CA LEU A 236 -6.33 -6.21 -11.71
C LEU A 236 -7.56 -5.55 -11.09
N VAL A 237 -7.64 -4.23 -11.21
CA VAL A 237 -8.80 -3.45 -10.77
C VAL A 237 -9.49 -2.90 -12.01
N ARG A 238 -10.76 -3.27 -12.19
CA ARG A 238 -11.57 -2.84 -13.34
C ARG A 238 -12.78 -2.03 -12.85
N GLY A 239 -12.82 -0.77 -13.25
CA GLY A 239 -13.93 0.13 -12.97
C GLY A 239 -15.21 -0.30 -13.69
N TRP A 240 -16.33 0.20 -13.20
CA TRP A 240 -17.67 -0.02 -13.74
C TRP A 240 -18.36 1.31 -13.95
N HIS A 241 -18.95 1.46 -15.12
CA HIS A 241 -19.91 2.51 -15.40
C HIS A 241 -21.28 2.05 -14.90
N VAL A 242 -21.88 2.82 -14.00
CA VAL A 242 -23.15 2.49 -13.35
C VAL A 242 -24.06 3.73 -13.38
N GLU A 243 -24.67 3.98 -14.53
CA GLU A 243 -25.58 5.11 -14.74
C GLU A 243 -26.93 4.62 -15.31
N GLY A 244 -27.98 4.67 -14.50
CA GLY A 244 -29.31 4.21 -14.90
C GLY A 244 -29.30 2.75 -15.35
N LEU A 245 -29.68 2.48 -16.61
CA LEU A 245 -29.63 1.14 -17.21
C LEU A 245 -28.26 0.77 -17.80
N ALA A 246 -27.34 1.74 -17.93
CA ALA A 246 -26.00 1.52 -18.44
C ALA A 246 -25.11 1.01 -17.30
N VAL A 247 -25.19 -0.29 -17.02
CA VAL A 247 -24.36 -0.99 -16.03
C VAL A 247 -23.41 -1.95 -16.74
N ARG A 248 -22.13 -1.57 -16.83
CA ARG A 248 -21.10 -2.36 -17.53
C ARG A 248 -19.69 -2.02 -17.04
N PRO A 249 -18.69 -2.86 -17.29
CA PRO A 249 -17.30 -2.49 -17.09
C PRO A 249 -16.90 -1.26 -17.92
N ASP A 250 -15.92 -0.52 -17.42
CA ASP A 250 -15.26 0.52 -18.19
C ASP A 250 -14.56 -0.06 -19.42
N HIS A 251 -14.56 0.70 -20.52
CA HIS A 251 -13.95 0.27 -21.77
C HIS A 251 -12.42 0.23 -21.73
N ARG A 252 -11.80 0.94 -20.78
CA ARG A 252 -10.36 1.00 -20.58
C ARG A 252 -10.04 0.74 -19.12
N MET A 253 -8.93 0.04 -18.90
CA MET A 253 -8.37 -0.18 -17.57
C MET A 253 -6.85 -0.21 -17.64
N VAL A 254 -6.20 0.00 -16.50
CA VAL A 254 -4.78 -0.30 -16.35
C VAL A 254 -4.64 -1.82 -16.26
N ALA A 255 -4.05 -2.42 -17.30
CA ALA A 255 -3.94 -3.88 -17.42
C ALA A 255 -2.86 -4.47 -16.53
N HIS A 256 -1.78 -3.72 -16.24
CA HIS A 256 -0.66 -4.18 -15.44
C HIS A 256 0.03 -3.01 -14.72
N THR A 257 0.59 -3.31 -13.55
CA THR A 257 1.46 -2.38 -12.80
C THR A 257 2.72 -3.11 -12.34
N GLY A 258 2.56 -4.20 -11.59
CA GLY A 258 3.64 -5.04 -11.13
C GLY A 258 3.15 -6.32 -10.45
N PHE A 259 4.09 -7.23 -10.24
CA PHE A 259 3.92 -8.44 -9.47
C PHE A 259 4.37 -8.21 -8.04
N LEU A 260 3.69 -8.84 -7.10
CA LEU A 260 4.03 -8.86 -5.68
C LEU A 260 4.58 -10.24 -5.34
N VAL A 261 5.81 -10.30 -4.85
CA VAL A 261 6.44 -11.51 -4.31
C VAL A 261 6.57 -11.39 -2.81
N THR A 262 6.01 -12.33 -2.06
CA THR A 262 6.07 -12.33 -0.60
C THR A 262 6.74 -13.59 -0.07
N SER A 263 7.52 -13.45 1.00
CA SER A 263 8.09 -14.59 1.73
C SER A 263 8.38 -14.24 3.19
N ARG A 264 8.44 -15.25 4.05
CA ARG A 264 8.69 -15.11 5.48
C ARG A 264 10.07 -15.61 5.85
N ARG A 265 10.74 -14.91 6.74
CA ARG A 265 12.04 -15.30 7.28
C ARG A 265 11.91 -16.54 8.16
N LEU A 266 12.71 -17.57 7.89
CA LEU A 266 12.84 -18.74 8.76
C LEU A 266 13.72 -18.40 9.97
N SER A 267 13.61 -19.18 11.04
CA SER A 267 14.58 -19.09 12.14
C SER A 267 15.97 -19.57 11.67
N PRO A 268 17.08 -19.02 12.18
CA PRO A 268 18.42 -19.46 11.82
C PRO A 268 18.61 -20.98 11.94
N GLY A 269 19.16 -21.61 10.90
CA GLY A 269 19.41 -23.06 10.86
C GLY A 269 18.18 -23.95 10.64
N VAL A 270 16.97 -23.38 10.50
CA VAL A 270 15.76 -24.16 10.25
C VAL A 270 15.60 -24.47 8.76
N VAL A 271 15.42 -25.75 8.45
CA VAL A 271 14.99 -26.21 7.13
C VAL A 271 13.48 -26.47 7.17
N PRO A 272 12.68 -25.87 6.27
CA PRO A 272 11.24 -26.05 6.29
C PRO A 272 10.87 -27.48 5.90
N PRO A 273 9.76 -28.04 6.43
CA PRO A 273 9.28 -29.35 6.01
C PRO A 273 9.06 -29.40 4.50
N LYS A 274 9.49 -30.49 3.85
CA LYS A 274 9.19 -30.70 2.43
C LYS A 274 7.69 -30.85 2.26
N ALA A 275 7.06 -29.97 1.49
CA ALA A 275 5.65 -30.09 1.16
C ALA A 275 5.43 -31.41 0.40
N GLN A 276 4.74 -32.37 1.02
CA GLN A 276 4.21 -33.53 0.31
C GLN A 276 3.06 -33.04 -0.57
N ARG A 277 3.38 -32.71 -1.83
CA ARG A 277 2.33 -32.50 -2.83
C ARG A 277 1.64 -33.85 -3.06
N ARG A 278 0.48 -34.04 -2.43
CA ARG A 278 -0.55 -34.94 -2.96
C ARG A 278 -1.13 -34.27 -4.19
N THR A 279 -0.42 -34.33 -5.31
CA THR A 279 -1.05 -34.16 -6.60
C THR A 279 -2.02 -35.33 -6.73
N LYS A 280 -3.33 -35.10 -6.56
CA LYS A 280 -4.31 -36.08 -7.05
C LYS A 280 -4.07 -36.16 -8.56
N PRO A 281 -3.66 -37.32 -9.10
CA PRO A 281 -3.70 -37.51 -10.54
C PRO A 281 -5.17 -37.72 -10.90
N GLU A 282 -5.66 -36.85 -11.79
CA GLU A 282 -6.87 -37.04 -12.60
C GLU A 282 -8.21 -37.05 -11.85
N PHE A 283 -9.21 -36.47 -12.52
CA PHE A 283 -10.56 -36.26 -12.03
C PHE A 283 -11.28 -37.61 -11.85
N GLU A 284 -12.04 -37.78 -10.76
CA GLU A 284 -12.95 -38.93 -10.61
C GLU A 284 -14.33 -38.55 -11.16
N ASP A 285 -15.08 -39.49 -11.72
CA ASP A 285 -16.42 -39.24 -12.31
C ASP A 285 -17.42 -38.62 -11.31
N SER A 286 -17.20 -38.80 -10.00
CA SER A 286 -17.97 -38.13 -8.94
C SER A 286 -17.80 -36.61 -8.91
N ASP A 287 -16.67 -36.09 -9.41
CA ASP A 287 -16.41 -34.65 -9.49
C ASP A 287 -17.23 -34.00 -10.61
N ILE A 288 -17.64 -34.78 -11.62
CA ILE A 288 -18.45 -34.35 -12.78
C ILE A 288 -19.92 -34.19 -12.41
N GLU A 289 -20.46 -35.04 -11.51
CA GLU A 289 -21.84 -34.91 -11.00
C GLU A 289 -22.06 -33.64 -10.16
N THR A 290 -21.00 -33.05 -9.59
CA THR A 290 -21.09 -31.80 -8.84
C THR A 290 -21.35 -30.58 -9.75
N TRP A 291 -21.08 -30.71 -11.06
CA TRP A 291 -21.21 -29.63 -12.05
C TRP A 291 -22.48 -29.73 -12.91
N THR A 292 -23.30 -30.78 -12.75
CA THR A 292 -24.59 -30.89 -13.45
C THR A 292 -25.72 -30.19 -12.68
N PRO A 293 -26.66 -29.50 -13.36
CA PRO A 293 -27.55 -28.56 -12.70
C PRO A 293 -28.64 -29.27 -11.89
N GLY A 294 -28.45 -29.32 -10.57
CA GLY A 294 -29.47 -29.73 -9.59
C GLY A 294 -29.22 -29.20 -8.17
N ALA A 295 -28.07 -28.58 -7.91
CA ALA A 295 -27.68 -28.10 -6.59
C ALA A 295 -27.32 -26.60 -6.61
N VAL A 296 -28.26 -25.76 -7.03
CA VAL A 296 -28.22 -24.32 -6.72
C VAL A 296 -29.23 -24.06 -5.60
N GLY A 297 -28.91 -24.59 -4.41
CA GLY A 297 -29.40 -24.02 -3.16
C GLY A 297 -28.32 -23.08 -2.64
N ASP A 298 -28.72 -21.93 -2.09
CA ASP A 298 -27.78 -21.09 -1.35
C ASP A 298 -27.04 -21.96 -0.34
N ARG A 299 -25.70 -21.97 -0.40
CA ARG A 299 -24.89 -22.64 0.60
C ARG A 299 -25.00 -21.85 1.90
N GLU A 300 -26.05 -22.12 2.67
CA GLU A 300 -26.12 -21.65 4.05
C GLU A 300 -24.98 -22.30 4.83
N GLN A 301 -24.03 -21.47 5.28
CA GLN A 301 -23.01 -21.96 6.19
C GLN A 301 -23.70 -22.43 7.47
N SER A 302 -23.60 -23.72 7.76
CA SER A 302 -24.16 -24.29 8.99
C SER A 302 -23.74 -23.45 10.21
N GLU A 303 -24.70 -23.13 11.09
CA GLU A 303 -24.44 -22.40 12.34
C GLU A 303 -23.28 -23.01 13.15
N LYS A 304 -23.08 -24.33 13.07
CA LYS A 304 -21.98 -25.03 13.73
C LYS A 304 -20.61 -24.61 13.19
N ARG A 305 -20.48 -24.34 11.88
CA ARG A 305 -19.24 -23.84 11.27
C ARG A 305 -18.97 -22.39 11.68
N LEU A 306 -20.00 -21.54 11.67
CA LEU A 306 -19.89 -20.16 12.14
C LEU A 306 -19.51 -20.09 13.62
N ARG A 307 -20.18 -20.85 14.50
CA ARG A 307 -19.83 -20.93 15.94
C ARG A 307 -18.42 -21.44 16.18
N ARG A 308 -17.93 -22.36 15.35
CA ARG A 308 -16.55 -22.84 15.42
C ARG A 308 -15.56 -21.77 14.98
N ALA A 309 -15.82 -21.08 13.86
CA ALA A 309 -14.97 -20.00 13.37
C ALA A 309 -14.88 -18.84 14.38
N VAL A 310 -16.00 -18.48 15.02
CA VAL A 310 -16.02 -17.49 16.11
C VAL A 310 -15.17 -17.95 17.29
N ARG A 311 -15.34 -19.20 17.76
CA ARG A 311 -14.55 -19.75 18.87
C ARG A 311 -13.06 -19.80 18.56
N ASP A 312 -12.70 -20.20 17.34
CA ASP A 312 -11.30 -20.28 16.90
C ASP A 312 -10.68 -18.86 16.82
N ALA A 313 -11.45 -17.87 16.34
CA ALA A 313 -11.03 -16.47 16.33
C ALA A 313 -10.91 -15.85 17.74
N GLU A 314 -11.86 -16.13 18.63
CA GLU A 314 -11.83 -15.70 20.03
C GLU A 314 -10.64 -16.30 20.78
N SER A 315 -10.38 -17.60 20.59
CA SER A 315 -9.22 -18.26 21.18
C SER A 315 -7.90 -17.70 20.66
N LEU A 316 -7.83 -17.40 19.36
CA LEU A 316 -6.66 -16.74 18.76
C LEU A 316 -6.43 -15.34 19.37
N ALA A 317 -7.49 -14.55 19.53
CA ALA A 317 -7.42 -13.22 20.14
C ALA A 317 -7.09 -13.26 21.64
N GLU A 318 -7.59 -14.24 22.40
CA GLU A 318 -7.27 -14.42 23.82
C GLU A 318 -5.80 -14.83 24.01
N ASN A 319 -5.32 -15.79 23.23
CA ASN A 319 -3.92 -16.23 23.27
C ASN A 319 -2.95 -15.10 22.84
N ALA A 320 -3.34 -14.27 21.86
CA ALA A 320 -2.56 -13.10 21.46
C ALA A 320 -2.47 -12.05 22.58
N ARG A 321 -3.56 -11.79 23.31
CA ARG A 321 -3.58 -10.83 24.44
C ARG A 321 -2.68 -11.25 25.59
N ARG A 322 -2.66 -12.54 25.94
CA ARG A 322 -1.79 -13.09 27.01
C ARG A 322 -0.29 -12.99 26.71
N ARG A 323 0.10 -12.74 25.45
CA ARG A 323 1.49 -12.56 25.04
C ARG A 323 2.00 -11.12 25.26
N GLY A 324 1.10 -10.16 25.43
CA GLY A 324 1.40 -8.73 25.61
C GLY A 324 1.35 -8.23 27.05
N GLU A 325 1.06 -9.10 28.03
CA GLU A 325 1.19 -8.87 29.48
C GLU A 325 2.56 -9.35 29.98
#